data_AF-A0A1Y2SFT6-F1
#
_entry.id   AF-A0A1Y2SFT6-F1
#
_cell.length_a   1.000
_cell.length_b   1.000
_cell.length_c   1.000
_cell.angle_alpha   90.00
_cell.angle_beta   90.00
_cell.angle_gamma   90.00
#
_symmetry.space_group_name_H-M   'P 1'
#
loop_
_entity.id
_entity.type
_entity.pdbx_description
1 polymer ?
#
loop_
_entity_poly.entity_id
_entity_poly.type
_entity_poly.pdbx_seq_one_letter_code
_entity_poly.pdbx_strand_id
1 'polypeptide(L)' 'MSDFFSESISLERIDLLLRLATKGECNHDERYQALIWCSELTTQLIKQFDENETKPLNSGSRLDLSGTGLQ' A
#
# COMPACT_ATOMS: atom_id res chain seq x y z
N MET A 1 10.93 3.05 -11.38
CA MET A 1 10.85 3.11 -9.91
C MET A 1 9.37 3.04 -9.60
N SER A 2 8.87 1.94 -9.06
CA SER A 2 7.49 1.83 -8.59
C SER A 2 7.33 2.77 -7.40
N ASP A 3 6.40 3.70 -7.48
CA ASP A 3 6.12 4.61 -6.37
C ASP A 3 5.33 3.87 -5.29
N PHE A 4 6.04 3.36 -4.28
CA PHE A 4 5.47 2.67 -3.11
C PHE A 4 4.83 3.63 -2.10
N PHE A 5 4.26 4.73 -2.58
CA PHE A 5 3.71 5.79 -1.73
C PHE A 5 2.51 5.28 -0.92
N SER A 6 1.63 4.50 -1.55
CA SER A 6 0.45 3.91 -0.90
C SER A 6 0.84 2.88 0.18
N GLU A 7 1.86 2.07 -0.11
CA GLU A 7 2.41 1.06 0.80
C GLU A 7 3.09 1.71 1.99
N SER A 8 3.83 2.79 1.75
CA SER A 8 4.46 3.58 2.82
C SER A 8 3.42 4.16 3.77
N ILE A 9 2.33 4.74 3.26
CA ILE A 9 1.20 5.22 4.09
C ILE A 9 0.56 4.07 4.87
N SER A 10 0.38 2.92 4.22
CA SER A 10 -0.20 1.74 4.87
C SER A 10 0.67 1.22 6.02
N LEU A 11 2.00 1.26 5.85
CA LEU A 11 2.97 0.90 6.88
C LEU A 11 2.94 1.90 8.06
N GLU A 12 2.85 3.20 7.78
CA GLU A 12 2.73 4.24 8.81
C GLU A 12 1.45 4.08 9.64
N ARG A 13 0.33 3.72 9.01
CA ARG A 13 -0.92 3.41 9.73
C ARG A 13 -0.77 2.23 10.70
N ILE A 14 -0.04 1.19 10.28
CA ILE A 14 0.23 0.01 11.14
C ILE A 14 1.12 0.43 12.32
N ASP A 15 2.17 1.23 12.10
CA ASP A 15 3.02 1.76 13.19
C ASP A 15 2.21 2.57 14.20
N LEU A 16 1.33 3.46 13.72
CA LEU A 16 0.47 4.26 14.59
C LEU A 16 -0.47 3.40 15.44
N LEU A 17 -1.12 2.39 14.85
CA LEU A 17 -1.97 1.45 15.58
C LEU A 17 -1.19 0.69 16.66
N LEU A 18 0.00 0.22 16.31
CA LEU A 18 0.83 -0.53 17.25
C LEU A 18 1.33 0.37 18.39
N ARG A 19 1.72 1.61 18.09
CA ARG A 19 2.11 2.59 19.10
C ARG A 19 0.94 2.97 20.02
N LEU A 20 -0.26 3.10 19.47
CA LEU A 20 -1.47 3.34 20.26
C LEU A 20 -1.72 2.16 21.21
N ALA A 21 -1.65 0.93 20.71
CA ALA A 21 -1.88 -0.27 21.52
C ALA A 21 -0.81 -0.49 22.60
N THR A 22 0.45 -0.13 22.32
CA THR A 22 1.59 -0.37 23.23
C THR A 22 1.84 0.74 24.23
N LYS A 23 1.64 2.00 23.82
CA LYS A 23 1.90 3.19 24.65
C LYS A 23 0.63 3.85 25.18
N GLY A 24 -0.53 3.53 24.61
CA GLY A 24 -1.81 3.98 25.12
C GLY A 24 -2.24 3.17 26.35
N GLU A 25 -3.13 3.76 27.13
CA GLU A 25 -3.84 3.10 28.24
C GLU A 25 -4.91 2.13 27.70
N CYS A 26 -4.50 1.20 26.84
CA CYS A 26 -5.36 0.16 26.29
C CYS A 26 -5.41 -1.04 27.24
N ASN A 27 -6.61 -1.57 27.46
CA ASN A 27 -6.82 -2.83 28.19
C ASN A 27 -6.38 -4.05 27.35
N HIS A 28 -6.44 -5.25 27.93
CA HIS A 28 -5.97 -6.46 27.27
C HIS A 28 -6.73 -6.76 25.95
N ASP A 29 -8.05 -6.64 25.97
CA ASP A 29 -8.90 -6.94 24.81
C ASP A 29 -8.69 -5.92 23.69
N GLU A 30 -8.51 -4.63 24.03
CA GLU A 30 -8.18 -3.57 23.08
C GLU A 30 -6.83 -3.81 22.41
N ARG A 31 -5.81 -4.25 23.17
CA ARG A 31 -4.50 -4.62 22.62
C ARG A 31 -4.60 -5.83 21.72
N TYR A 32 -5.36 -6.84 22.13
CA TYR A 32 -5.58 -8.04 21.32
C TYR A 32 -6.28 -7.70 20.01
N GLN A 33 -7.30 -6.84 20.05
CA GLN A 33 -8.00 -6.37 18.86
C GLN A 33 -7.09 -5.53 17.95
N ALA A 34 -6.24 -4.67 18.51
CA ALA A 34 -5.26 -3.93 17.74
C ALA A 34 -4.27 -4.85 17.02
N LEU A 35 -3.85 -5.96 17.65
CA LEU A 35 -3.00 -6.96 17.01
C LEU A 35 -3.72 -7.66 15.84
N ILE A 36 -5.01 -7.99 15.99
CA ILE A 36 -5.82 -8.56 14.90
C ILE A 36 -5.85 -7.59 13.71
N TRP A 37 -6.18 -6.32 13.95
CA TRP A 37 -6.18 -5.32 12.88
C TRP A 37 -4.82 -5.12 12.24
N CYS A 38 -3.74 -5.08 13.03
CA CYS A 38 -2.38 -5.03 12.49
C CYS A 38 -2.07 -6.23 11.58
N SER A 39 -2.51 -7.44 11.96
CA SER A 39 -2.38 -8.64 11.12
C SER A 39 -3.12 -8.47 9.79
N GLU A 40 -4.39 -8.06 9.83
CA GLU A 40 -5.21 -7.85 8.63
C GLU A 40 -4.61 -6.79 7.70
N LEU A 41 -4.17 -5.66 8.26
CA LEU A 41 -3.54 -4.58 7.51
C LEU A 41 -2.21 -4.99 6.90
N THR A 42 -1.41 -5.80 7.60
CA THR A 42 -0.16 -6.33 7.08
C THR A 42 -0.41 -7.30 5.93
N THR A 43 -1.42 -8.17 6.02
CA THR A 43 -1.82 -9.05 4.91
C THR A 43 -2.26 -8.25 3.68
N GLN A 44 -3.02 -7.16 3.86
CA GLN A 44 -3.41 -6.28 2.76
C GLN A 44 -2.19 -5.59 2.13
N LEU A 45 -1.24 -5.14 2.95
CA LEU A 45 -0.02 -4.49 2.48
C LEU A 45 0.84 -5.44 1.64
N ILE A 46 1.02 -6.69 2.07
CA ILE A 46 1.75 -7.71 1.31
C ILE A 46 1.10 -7.90 -0.07
N LYS A 47 -0.23 -7.98 -0.12
CA LYS A 47 -0.96 -8.10 -1.39
C LYS A 47 -0.74 -6.88 -2.30
N GLN A 48 -0.67 -5.66 -1.75
CA GLN A 48 -0.37 -4.46 -2.52
C GLN A 48 1.04 -4.50 -3.13
N PHE A 49 2.03 -4.98 -2.38
CA PHE A 49 3.38 -5.20 -2.90
C PHE A 49 3.38 -6.20 -4.06
N ASP A 50 2.71 -7.35 -3.91
CA ASP A 50 2.61 -8.37 -4.97
C ASP A 50 1.91 -7.82 -6.23
N GLU A 51 0.85 -7.01 -6.06
CA GLU A 51 0.14 -6.36 -7.16
C GLU A 51 0.99 -5.33 -7.91
N ASN A 52 1.86 -4.61 -7.19
CA ASN A 52 2.76 -3.64 -7.80
C ASN A 52 3.99 -4.28 -8.47
N GLU A 53 4.45 -5.44 -8.00
CA GLU A 53 5.45 -6.24 -8.73
C GLU A 53 4.88 -6.86 -10.02
N THR A 54 3.61 -7.26 -10.01
CA THR A 54 2.95 -7.90 -11.16
C THR A 54 2.42 -6.91 -12.19
N LYS A 55 2.42 -5.60 -11.89
CA LYS A 55 1.95 -4.57 -12.82
C LYS A 55 2.94 -4.41 -13.98
N PRO A 56 2.60 -4.83 -15.22
CA PRO A 56 3.51 -4.65 -16.33
C PRO A 56 3.69 -3.14 -16.56
N LEU A 57 4.94 -2.67 -16.56
CA LEU A 57 5.33 -1.28 -16.86
C LEU A 57 4.96 -0.82 -18.29
N ASN A 58 4.25 -1.64 -19.05
CA ASN A 58 3.93 -1.43 -20.45
C ASN A 58 2.43 -1.63 -20.76
N SER A 59 1.56 -0.96 -20.02
CA SER A 59 0.32 -0.46 -20.65
C SER A 59 0.69 0.83 -21.36
N GLY A 60 1.56 0.73 -22.38
CA GLY A 60 1.75 1.82 -23.31
C GLY A 60 0.39 2.14 -23.91
N SER A 61 -0.25 3.21 -23.43
CA SER A 61 -1.29 3.88 -24.19
C SER A 61 -0.61 4.22 -25.51
N ARG A 62 -0.91 3.47 -26.55
CA ARG A 62 -0.42 3.76 -27.89
C ARG A 62 -1.02 5.12 -28.25
N LEU A 63 -0.24 6.18 -28.06
CA LEU A 63 -0.57 7.47 -28.63
C LEU A 63 -0.41 7.26 -30.14
N ASP A 64 -1.50 6.94 -30.83
CA ASP A 64 -1.56 6.98 -32.28
C ASP A 64 -1.45 8.45 -32.70
N LEU A 65 -0.22 8.98 -32.68
CA LEU A 65 0.14 10.23 -33.30
C LEU A 65 0.16 10.01 -34.82
N SER A 66 -1.02 9.88 -35.40
CA SER A 66 -1.28 10.03 -36.83
C SER A 66 -1.08 11.50 -37.19
N GLY A 67 0.17 11.94 -37.29
CA GLY A 67 0.56 13.24 -37.83
C GLY A 67 1.14 13.07 -39.23
N THR A 68 0.29 13.12 -40.26
CA THR A 68 0.72 13.31 -41.65
C THR A 68 1.10 14.77 -41.90
N GLY A 69 2.30 15.00 -42.44
CA GLY A 69 2.71 16.29 -43.04
C GLY A 69 4.03 16.81 -42.45
N LEU A 70 5.04 17.23 -43.22
CA LEU A 70 5.14 17.59 -44.64
C LEU A 70 6.58 17.29 -45.10
N GLN A 71 6.71 16.79 -46.33
CA GLN A 71 7.92 16.85 -47.16
C GLN A 71 8.07 18.25 -47.75
#